data_AF-A0A1I6CVG2-F1
#
_entry.id   AF-A0A1I6CVG2-F1
#
_cell.length_a   1.000
_cell.length_b   1.000
_cell.length_c   1.000
_cell.angle_alpha   90.00
_cell.angle_beta   90.00
_cell.angle_gamma   90.00
#
_symmetry.space_group_name_H-M   'P 1'
#
loop_
_entity.id
_entity.type
_entity.pdbx_description
1 polymer ?
#
loop_
_entity_poly.entity_id
_entity_poly.type
_entity_poly.pdbx_seq_one_letter_code
_entity_poly.pdbx_strand_id
1 'polypeptide(L)'
;MEAARRDLARMRESAAAWQELRYESTKDGSDANEVPRAKVLWALQYDRRPDDLPLLRFLAEQEALCRRNAPFQGIGEEARLAGFLLAVHGQVEDVWRQHAIKRANFDTWCGYDQEHVFAAGAEATVAYVRASEHPDRDEVLEFLLDREVDDEDVREWLEGRHEWFPRDPGDEDPLTWVERAKLAGERELARAELDRWALSRSRDIGTLNQLRYELADLGEFAEAARTQREALPFADSDWDRAVGWCVLAQLERQAGDHRSAWDALRECGAALQGVADWREVGLGRDFVKELYLLAGVAEIGLAREVFAEAQRQARDVPGLPPVVLQAAADAAQRCR
;
A
#
# COMPACT_ATOMS: atom_id res chain seq x y z
N MET A 1 -7.12 -12.51 15.22
CA MET A 1 -6.57 -13.85 14.91
C MET A 1 -7.48 -15.04 15.20
N GLU A 2 -8.22 -15.11 16.32
CA GLU A 2 -9.05 -16.31 16.62
C GLU A 2 -10.14 -16.59 15.58
N ALA A 3 -10.81 -15.54 15.07
CA ALA A 3 -11.80 -15.67 14.01
C ALA A 3 -11.19 -16.29 12.74
N ALA A 4 -10.04 -15.77 12.31
CA ALA A 4 -9.29 -16.29 11.17
C ALA A 4 -8.89 -17.78 11.34
N ARG A 5 -8.50 -18.20 12.55
CA ARG A 5 -8.22 -19.62 12.85
C ARG A 5 -9.46 -20.51 12.75
N ARG A 6 -10.64 -20.01 13.15
CA ARG A 6 -11.92 -20.73 12.97
C ARG A 6 -12.28 -20.86 11.50
N ASP A 7 -12.07 -19.81 10.71
CA ASP A 7 -12.29 -19.86 9.26
C ASP A 7 -11.36 -20.87 8.59
N LEU A 8 -10.07 -20.88 8.94
CA LEU A 8 -9.12 -21.90 8.46
C LEU A 8 -9.54 -23.32 8.86
N ALA A 9 -9.99 -23.54 10.10
CA ALA A 9 -10.47 -24.85 10.54
C ALA A 9 -11.66 -25.32 9.68
N ARG A 10 -12.60 -24.43 9.36
CA ARG A 10 -13.73 -24.71 8.48
C ARG A 10 -13.28 -25.04 7.05
N MET A 11 -12.26 -24.36 6.52
CA MET A 11 -11.70 -24.67 5.20
C MET A 11 -11.03 -26.04 5.14
N ARG A 12 -10.45 -26.51 6.25
CA ARG A 12 -9.85 -27.85 6.35
C ARG A 12 -10.90 -28.96 6.41
N GLU A 13 -12.06 -28.68 6.98
CA GLU A 13 -13.16 -29.66 7.10
C GLU A 13 -13.87 -29.91 5.77
N SER A 14 -13.88 -28.93 4.85
CA SER A 14 -14.60 -29.06 3.58
C SER A 14 -13.98 -28.23 2.46
N ALA A 15 -13.47 -28.92 1.43
CA ALA A 15 -13.00 -28.27 0.20
C ALA A 15 -14.12 -27.51 -0.55
N ALA A 16 -15.39 -27.86 -0.32
CA ALA A 16 -16.52 -27.11 -0.89
C ALA A 16 -16.60 -25.68 -0.34
N ALA A 17 -16.13 -25.45 0.90
CA ALA A 17 -16.13 -24.13 1.54
C ALA A 17 -15.14 -23.16 0.87
N TRP A 18 -14.14 -23.65 0.11
CA TRP A 18 -13.15 -22.81 -0.54
C TRP A 18 -13.75 -21.86 -1.59
N GLN A 19 -14.96 -22.17 -2.10
CA GLN A 19 -15.67 -21.27 -3.00
C GLN A 19 -15.96 -19.90 -2.39
N GLU A 20 -16.00 -19.79 -1.06
CA GLU A 20 -16.17 -18.53 -0.35
C GLU A 20 -14.91 -17.66 -0.34
N LEU A 21 -13.76 -18.21 -0.75
CA LEU A 21 -12.48 -17.51 -0.83
C LEU A 21 -12.09 -17.18 -2.28
N ARG A 22 -12.88 -17.64 -3.25
CA ARG A 22 -12.63 -17.45 -4.68
C ARG A 22 -12.60 -15.97 -5.03
N TYR A 23 -11.68 -15.56 -5.91
CA TYR A 23 -11.70 -14.22 -6.51
C TYR A 23 -13.04 -13.96 -7.19
N GLU A 24 -13.74 -12.90 -6.78
CA GLU A 24 -15.03 -12.51 -7.32
C GLU A 24 -15.10 -11.00 -7.53
N SER A 25 -14.99 -10.57 -8.80
CA SER A 25 -15.09 -9.16 -9.16
C SER A 25 -16.48 -8.59 -8.85
N THR A 26 -16.49 -7.49 -8.12
CA THR A 26 -17.67 -6.64 -7.92
C THR A 26 -17.83 -5.66 -9.09
N LYS A 27 -18.91 -4.87 -9.09
CA LYS A 27 -19.21 -3.88 -10.16
C LYS A 27 -18.21 -2.73 -10.24
N ASP A 28 -17.61 -2.38 -9.12
CA ASP A 28 -16.55 -1.38 -8.97
C ASP A 28 -15.14 -1.97 -9.19
N GLY A 29 -15.03 -3.25 -9.55
CA GLY A 29 -13.77 -3.93 -9.83
C GLY A 29 -13.01 -4.40 -8.59
N SER A 30 -13.56 -4.24 -7.39
CA SER A 30 -13.00 -4.83 -6.17
C SER A 30 -13.25 -6.35 -6.12
N ASP A 31 -12.60 -7.05 -5.19
CA ASP A 31 -12.83 -8.48 -4.95
C ASP A 31 -13.71 -8.67 -3.71
N ALA A 32 -14.90 -9.26 -3.91
CA ALA A 32 -15.86 -9.49 -2.84
C ALA A 32 -15.32 -10.39 -1.72
N ASN A 33 -14.34 -11.25 -2.04
CA ASN A 33 -13.81 -12.26 -1.12
C ASN A 33 -12.35 -11.99 -0.70
N GLU A 34 -11.83 -10.77 -0.93
CA GLU A 34 -10.46 -10.41 -0.54
C GLU A 34 -10.23 -10.57 0.97
N VAL A 35 -11.09 -9.99 1.80
CA VAL A 35 -10.94 -10.02 3.26
C VAL A 35 -11.06 -11.44 3.83
N PRO A 36 -12.09 -12.26 3.49
CA PRO A 36 -12.14 -13.66 3.90
C PRO A 36 -10.89 -14.45 3.50
N ARG A 37 -10.42 -14.27 2.26
CA ARG A 37 -9.23 -14.97 1.75
C ARG A 37 -7.96 -14.55 2.49
N ALA A 38 -7.75 -13.25 2.71
CA ALA A 38 -6.63 -12.71 3.47
C ALA A 38 -6.60 -13.26 4.90
N LYS A 39 -7.75 -13.31 5.59
CA LYS A 39 -7.86 -13.89 6.95
C LYS A 39 -7.41 -15.35 7.00
N VAL A 40 -7.79 -16.16 6.01
CA VAL A 40 -7.34 -17.57 5.93
C VAL A 40 -5.83 -17.67 5.68
N LEU A 41 -5.26 -16.81 4.82
CA LEU A 41 -3.81 -16.74 4.59
C LEU A 41 -3.04 -16.35 5.86
N TRP A 42 -3.50 -15.32 6.60
CA TRP A 42 -2.88 -14.93 7.86
C TRP A 42 -2.96 -16.06 8.91
N ALA A 43 -4.06 -16.80 8.97
CA ALA A 43 -4.16 -17.97 9.84
C ALA A 43 -3.20 -19.09 9.42
N LEU A 44 -3.07 -19.33 8.11
CA LEU A 44 -2.14 -20.32 7.56
C LEU A 44 -0.69 -19.97 7.89
N GLN A 45 -0.31 -18.69 7.92
CA GLN A 45 1.05 -18.31 8.29
C GLN A 45 1.49 -18.89 9.64
N TYR A 46 0.60 -18.91 10.63
CA TYR A 46 0.94 -19.29 12.01
C TYR A 46 0.46 -20.70 12.42
N ASP A 47 -0.54 -21.26 11.74
CA ASP A 47 -1.12 -22.57 12.07
C ASP A 47 -1.00 -23.56 10.88
N ARG A 48 -0.03 -23.38 9.97
CA ARG A 48 0.16 -24.24 8.79
C ARG A 48 0.36 -25.72 9.18
N ARG A 49 -0.22 -26.60 8.37
CA ARG A 49 -0.04 -28.06 8.41
C ARG A 49 0.40 -28.57 7.03
N PRO A 50 1.11 -29.70 6.93
CA PRO A 50 1.48 -30.30 5.64
C PRO A 50 0.29 -30.55 4.71
N ASP A 51 -0.85 -30.95 5.28
CA ASP A 51 -2.09 -31.25 4.54
C ASP A 51 -2.80 -30.00 3.98
N ASP A 52 -2.32 -28.79 4.30
CA ASP A 52 -2.90 -27.54 3.78
C ASP A 52 -2.45 -27.22 2.34
N LEU A 53 -1.50 -27.98 1.76
CA LEU A 53 -0.97 -27.70 0.42
C LEU A 53 -2.06 -27.55 -0.67
N PRO A 54 -3.10 -28.41 -0.74
CA PRO A 54 -4.19 -28.22 -1.70
C PRO A 54 -4.94 -26.88 -1.53
N LEU A 55 -5.17 -26.45 -0.28
CA LEU A 55 -5.79 -25.16 0.02
C LEU A 55 -4.86 -24.01 -0.35
N LEU A 56 -3.56 -24.10 -0.03
CA LEU A 56 -2.57 -23.09 -0.42
C LEU A 56 -2.46 -22.91 -1.94
N ARG A 57 -2.48 -24.02 -2.69
CA ARG A 57 -2.52 -23.99 -4.17
C ARG A 57 -3.75 -23.26 -4.68
N PHE A 58 -4.92 -23.56 -4.11
CA PHE A 58 -6.15 -22.84 -4.44
C PHE A 58 -6.04 -21.34 -4.14
N LEU A 59 -5.55 -20.96 -2.95
CA LEU A 59 -5.40 -19.56 -2.54
C LEU A 59 -4.42 -18.80 -3.46
N ALA A 60 -3.27 -19.40 -3.77
CA ALA A 60 -2.28 -18.82 -4.68
C ALA A 60 -2.86 -18.57 -6.09
N GLU A 61 -3.67 -19.50 -6.60
CA GLU A 61 -4.40 -19.30 -7.86
C GLU A 61 -5.40 -18.14 -7.76
N GLN A 62 -6.11 -18.00 -6.64
CA GLN A 62 -7.04 -16.87 -6.43
C GLN A 62 -6.32 -15.53 -6.33
N GLU A 63 -5.15 -15.47 -5.68
CA GLU A 63 -4.33 -14.25 -5.62
C GLU A 63 -3.80 -13.86 -7.00
N ALA A 64 -3.34 -14.83 -7.80
CA ALA A 64 -2.92 -14.57 -9.18
C ALA A 64 -4.08 -14.04 -10.04
N LEU A 65 -5.30 -14.55 -9.84
CA LEU A 65 -6.50 -14.04 -10.51
C LEU A 65 -6.86 -12.63 -10.02
N CYS A 66 -6.82 -12.40 -8.72
CA CYS A 66 -7.11 -11.09 -8.12
C CYS A 66 -6.16 -10.02 -8.68
N ARG A 67 -4.85 -10.25 -8.63
CA ARG A 67 -3.84 -9.28 -9.11
C ARG A 67 -3.91 -9.02 -10.61
N ARG A 68 -4.34 -10.00 -11.40
CA ARG A 68 -4.51 -9.85 -12.85
C ARG A 68 -5.69 -8.99 -13.25
N ASN A 69 -6.75 -9.03 -12.45
CA ASN A 69 -8.01 -8.35 -12.75
C ASN A 69 -8.23 -7.09 -11.89
N ALA A 70 -7.34 -6.81 -10.93
CA ALA A 70 -7.42 -5.62 -10.09
C ALA A 70 -7.39 -4.34 -10.94
N PRO A 71 -8.28 -3.36 -10.66
CA PRO A 71 -8.35 -2.11 -11.40
C PRO A 71 -7.12 -1.21 -11.19
N PHE A 72 -6.38 -1.45 -10.10
CA PHE A 72 -5.14 -0.77 -9.76
C PHE A 72 -4.00 -1.79 -9.69
N GLN A 73 -2.83 -1.41 -10.19
CA GLN A 73 -1.64 -2.27 -10.13
C GLN A 73 -1.18 -2.43 -8.67
N GLY A 74 -0.57 -3.57 -8.37
CA GLY A 74 -0.01 -3.86 -7.06
C GLY A 74 0.19 -5.36 -6.84
N ILE A 75 0.98 -5.70 -5.84
CA ILE A 75 1.20 -7.09 -5.41
C ILE A 75 0.32 -7.44 -4.21
N GLY A 76 0.21 -6.53 -3.23
CA GLY A 76 -0.41 -6.82 -1.93
C GLY A 76 0.46 -7.72 -1.04
N GLU A 77 0.12 -7.78 0.24
CA GLU A 77 0.74 -8.71 1.19
C GLU A 77 0.29 -10.14 0.90
N GLU A 78 -0.99 -10.32 0.56
CA GLU A 78 -1.67 -11.61 0.41
C GLU A 78 -1.04 -12.46 -0.69
N ALA A 79 -0.75 -11.88 -1.85
CA ALA A 79 -0.08 -12.59 -2.94
C ALA A 79 1.35 -13.00 -2.58
N ARG A 80 2.10 -12.13 -1.85
CA ARG A 80 3.44 -12.47 -1.35
C ARG A 80 3.38 -13.58 -0.31
N LEU A 81 2.42 -13.50 0.61
CA LEU A 81 2.22 -14.49 1.66
C LEU A 81 1.81 -15.84 1.08
N ALA A 82 0.80 -15.88 0.19
CA ALA A 82 0.38 -17.10 -0.49
C ALA A 82 1.56 -17.74 -1.26
N GLY A 83 2.30 -16.91 -1.98
CA GLY A 83 3.51 -17.29 -2.69
C GLY A 83 4.60 -17.89 -1.81
N PHE A 84 4.86 -17.27 -0.66
CA PHE A 84 5.86 -17.71 0.29
C PHE A 84 5.44 -19.01 0.98
N LEU A 85 4.19 -19.10 1.43
CA LEU A 85 3.66 -20.30 2.05
C LEU A 85 3.70 -21.49 1.09
N LEU A 86 3.42 -21.26 -0.20
CA LEU A 86 3.56 -22.28 -1.25
C LEU A 86 5.02 -22.66 -1.50
N ALA A 87 5.93 -21.68 -1.55
CA ALA A 87 7.36 -21.91 -1.76
C ALA A 87 7.97 -22.82 -0.67
N VAL A 88 7.54 -22.66 0.59
CA VAL A 88 8.03 -23.50 1.70
C VAL A 88 7.69 -25.00 1.54
N HIS A 89 6.70 -25.37 0.71
CA HIS A 89 6.44 -26.79 0.40
C HIS A 89 7.40 -27.38 -0.63
N GLY A 90 8.15 -26.56 -1.38
CA GLY A 90 9.20 -26.99 -2.30
C GLY A 90 8.75 -27.98 -3.38
N GLN A 91 7.50 -27.90 -3.83
CA GLN A 91 6.97 -28.80 -4.86
C GLN A 91 7.23 -28.24 -6.25
N VAL A 92 7.86 -29.02 -7.12
CA VAL A 92 8.28 -28.57 -8.45
C VAL A 92 7.10 -28.23 -9.37
N GLU A 93 5.94 -28.88 -9.15
CA GLU A 93 4.71 -28.62 -9.91
C GLU A 93 4.13 -27.23 -9.62
N ASP A 94 4.55 -26.57 -8.54
CA ASP A 94 4.06 -25.24 -8.18
C ASP A 94 4.75 -24.10 -8.94
N VAL A 95 5.77 -24.40 -9.76
CA VAL A 95 6.39 -23.46 -10.71
C VAL A 95 5.35 -22.70 -11.54
N TRP A 96 4.29 -23.39 -11.98
CA TRP A 96 3.22 -22.78 -12.79
C TRP A 96 2.41 -21.75 -12.01
N ARG A 97 2.10 -22.04 -10.74
CA ARG A 97 1.35 -21.13 -9.86
C ARG A 97 2.19 -19.93 -9.46
N GLN A 98 3.47 -20.16 -9.16
CA GLN A 98 4.42 -19.11 -8.82
C GLN A 98 4.61 -18.15 -10.00
N HIS A 99 4.79 -18.70 -11.21
CA HIS A 99 4.85 -17.90 -12.43
C HIS A 99 3.53 -17.17 -12.71
N ALA A 100 2.38 -17.79 -12.43
CA ALA A 100 1.08 -17.15 -12.59
C ALA A 100 0.90 -15.91 -11.68
N ILE A 101 1.42 -15.93 -10.45
CA ILE A 101 1.47 -14.74 -9.57
C ILE A 101 2.45 -13.71 -10.15
N LYS A 102 3.68 -14.13 -10.48
CA LYS A 102 4.74 -13.26 -11.03
C LYS A 102 4.28 -12.49 -12.27
N ARG A 103 3.46 -13.10 -13.13
CA ARG A 103 2.97 -12.48 -14.38
C ARG A 103 1.62 -11.77 -14.27
N ALA A 104 1.00 -11.72 -13.08
CA ALA A 104 -0.38 -11.29 -12.97
C ALA A 104 -0.58 -9.84 -13.46
N ASN A 105 0.35 -8.94 -13.11
CA ASN A 105 0.41 -7.57 -13.56
C ASN A 105 1.86 -7.03 -13.55
N PHE A 106 2.05 -5.77 -13.95
CA PHE A 106 3.37 -5.12 -13.98
C PHE A 106 4.08 -5.12 -12.62
N ASP A 107 3.38 -4.77 -11.54
CA ASP A 107 3.97 -4.70 -10.21
C ASP A 107 4.40 -6.08 -9.71
N THR A 108 3.59 -7.13 -9.93
CA THR A 108 3.99 -8.51 -9.61
C THR A 108 5.20 -8.93 -10.44
N TRP A 109 5.28 -8.54 -11.71
CA TRP A 109 6.44 -8.84 -12.54
C TRP A 109 7.71 -8.20 -12.00
N CYS A 110 7.62 -6.97 -11.48
CA CYS A 110 8.77 -6.26 -10.96
C CYS A 110 9.14 -6.66 -9.51
N GLY A 111 8.16 -6.84 -8.62
CA GLY A 111 8.40 -6.94 -7.18
C GLY A 111 7.99 -8.26 -6.51
N TYR A 112 7.52 -9.26 -7.26
CA TYR A 112 7.37 -10.62 -6.75
C TYR A 112 8.68 -11.36 -6.97
N ASP A 113 9.35 -11.80 -5.90
CA ASP A 113 10.71 -12.35 -6.01
C ASP A 113 10.78 -13.57 -6.95
N GLN A 114 11.85 -13.68 -7.73
CA GLN A 114 11.99 -14.73 -8.74
C GLN A 114 12.23 -16.11 -8.10
N GLU A 115 12.82 -16.13 -6.90
CA GLU A 115 13.12 -17.29 -6.07
C GLU A 115 11.85 -18.06 -5.72
N HIS A 116 10.68 -17.40 -5.66
CA HIS A 116 9.39 -18.08 -5.55
C HIS A 116 9.19 -19.13 -6.67
N VAL A 117 9.58 -18.81 -7.91
CA VAL A 117 9.41 -19.69 -9.08
C VAL A 117 10.37 -20.87 -9.02
N PHE A 118 11.54 -20.70 -8.40
CA PHE A 118 12.57 -21.72 -8.23
C PHE A 118 12.50 -22.45 -6.88
N ALA A 119 11.41 -22.32 -6.12
CA ALA A 119 11.33 -22.79 -4.73
C ALA A 119 11.58 -24.30 -4.50
N ALA A 120 11.49 -25.13 -5.54
CA ALA A 120 11.84 -26.56 -5.49
C ALA A 120 13.32 -26.86 -5.81
N GLY A 121 14.14 -25.83 -5.97
CA GLY A 121 15.50 -25.88 -6.50
C GLY A 121 15.54 -25.49 -7.98
N ALA A 122 16.55 -24.73 -8.38
CA ALA A 122 16.76 -24.21 -9.72
C ALA A 122 16.92 -25.32 -10.76
N GLU A 123 17.81 -26.27 -10.50
CA GLU A 123 18.07 -27.40 -11.42
C GLU A 123 16.82 -28.27 -11.60
N ALA A 124 16.18 -28.64 -10.48
CA ALA A 124 14.98 -29.47 -10.48
C ALA A 124 13.82 -28.78 -11.22
N THR A 125 13.63 -27.48 -10.99
CA THR A 125 12.58 -26.68 -11.65
C THR A 125 12.79 -26.62 -13.16
N VAL A 126 14.01 -26.30 -13.62
CA VAL A 126 14.31 -26.23 -15.06
C VAL A 126 14.14 -27.60 -15.71
N ALA A 127 14.61 -28.67 -15.07
CA ALA A 127 14.46 -30.03 -15.59
C ALA A 127 12.99 -30.44 -15.74
N TYR A 128 12.18 -30.15 -14.72
CA TYR A 128 10.74 -30.43 -14.74
C TYR A 128 10.01 -29.64 -15.83
N VAL A 129 10.23 -28.32 -15.93
CA VAL A 129 9.60 -27.48 -16.95
C VAL A 129 9.99 -27.97 -18.35
N ARG A 130 11.27 -28.26 -18.60
CA ARG A 130 11.73 -28.76 -19.91
C ARG A 130 11.06 -30.07 -20.33
N ALA A 131 10.75 -30.95 -19.36
CA ALA A 131 10.11 -32.24 -19.60
C ALA A 131 8.57 -32.16 -19.63
N SER A 132 7.99 -31.00 -19.34
CA SER A 132 6.54 -30.83 -19.22
C SER A 132 5.86 -30.61 -20.58
N GLU A 133 4.57 -30.95 -20.65
CA GLU A 133 3.66 -30.64 -21.77
C GLU A 133 2.73 -29.46 -21.44
N HIS A 134 3.05 -28.68 -20.38
CA HIS A 134 2.23 -27.55 -19.97
C HIS A 134 2.15 -26.49 -21.08
N PRO A 135 0.96 -25.88 -21.34
CA PRO A 135 0.80 -24.88 -22.40
C PRO A 135 1.78 -23.70 -22.30
N ASP A 136 2.09 -23.28 -21.07
CA ASP A 136 2.99 -22.15 -20.79
C ASP A 136 4.47 -22.58 -20.70
N ARG A 137 4.83 -23.81 -21.11
CA ARG A 137 6.19 -24.35 -20.95
C ARG A 137 7.25 -23.44 -21.51
N ASP A 138 7.12 -23.05 -22.78
CA ASP A 138 8.18 -22.32 -23.49
C ASP A 138 8.40 -20.93 -22.87
N GLU A 139 7.33 -20.26 -22.47
CA GLU A 139 7.37 -18.97 -21.79
C GLU A 139 8.06 -19.06 -20.42
N VAL A 140 7.67 -20.05 -19.60
CA VAL A 140 8.29 -20.27 -18.29
C VAL A 140 9.75 -20.68 -18.45
N LEU A 141 10.06 -21.53 -19.42
CA LEU A 141 11.44 -21.96 -19.67
C LEU A 141 12.32 -20.78 -20.10
N GLU A 142 11.83 -19.88 -20.93
CA GLU A 142 12.52 -18.65 -21.29
C GLU A 142 12.80 -17.79 -20.04
N PHE A 143 11.77 -17.57 -19.20
CA PHE A 143 11.94 -16.86 -17.93
C PHE A 143 13.00 -17.50 -17.03
N LEU A 144 12.99 -18.82 -16.87
CA LEU A 144 13.94 -19.52 -16.00
C LEU A 144 15.37 -19.45 -16.53
N LEU A 145 15.57 -19.53 -17.85
CA LEU A 145 16.89 -19.54 -18.46
C LEU A 145 17.54 -18.16 -18.56
N ASP A 146 16.75 -17.09 -18.50
CA ASP A 146 17.23 -15.69 -18.50
C ASP A 146 17.70 -15.24 -17.10
N ARG A 147 17.54 -16.07 -16.07
CA ARG A 147 17.88 -15.72 -14.68
C ARG A 147 19.05 -16.53 -14.15
N GLU A 148 19.94 -15.82 -13.48
CA GLU A 148 21.03 -16.39 -12.69
C GLU A 148 20.51 -16.56 -11.26
N VAL A 149 19.77 -17.66 -11.02
CA VAL A 149 19.32 -18.09 -9.68
C VAL A 149 19.77 -19.52 -9.49
N ASP A 150 20.50 -19.79 -8.42
CA ASP A 150 20.89 -21.14 -8.03
C ASP A 150 20.17 -21.63 -6.76
N ASP A 151 20.44 -22.86 -6.35
CA ASP A 151 19.80 -23.47 -5.18
C ASP A 151 20.19 -22.78 -3.86
N GLU A 152 21.38 -22.15 -3.82
CA GLU A 152 21.84 -21.41 -2.65
C GLU A 152 21.09 -20.09 -2.52
N ASP A 153 20.91 -19.37 -3.63
CA ASP A 153 20.09 -18.15 -3.68
C ASP A 153 18.67 -18.42 -3.15
N VAL A 154 18.05 -19.51 -3.60
CA VAL A 154 16.70 -19.91 -3.15
C VAL A 154 16.67 -20.21 -1.65
N ARG A 155 17.70 -20.88 -1.13
CA ARG A 155 17.80 -21.23 0.29
C ARG A 155 17.99 -19.99 1.15
N GLU A 156 18.92 -19.10 0.79
CA GLU A 156 19.16 -17.84 1.50
C GLU A 156 17.91 -16.96 1.49
N TRP A 157 17.23 -16.87 0.34
CA TRP A 157 15.99 -16.13 0.23
C TRP A 157 14.88 -16.72 1.11
N LEU A 158 14.68 -18.05 1.13
CA LEU A 158 13.68 -18.69 2.00
C LEU A 158 13.95 -18.43 3.49
N GLU A 159 15.23 -18.47 3.89
CA GLU A 159 15.65 -18.17 5.26
C GLU A 159 15.39 -16.71 5.62
N GLY A 160 15.79 -15.76 4.77
CA GLY A 160 15.57 -14.33 4.97
C GLY A 160 14.09 -13.94 4.94
N ARG A 161 13.25 -14.67 4.20
CA ARG A 161 11.80 -14.39 4.14
C ARG A 161 11.08 -14.54 5.47
N HIS A 162 11.64 -15.26 6.43
CA HIS A 162 11.08 -15.32 7.78
C HIS A 162 11.15 -13.99 8.54
N GLU A 163 11.98 -13.04 8.11
CA GLU A 163 11.96 -11.67 8.65
C GLU A 163 10.69 -10.90 8.23
N TRP A 164 10.19 -11.18 7.03
CA TRP A 164 8.98 -10.55 6.48
C TRP A 164 7.71 -11.30 6.85
N PHE A 165 7.80 -12.62 7.01
CA PHE A 165 6.70 -13.50 7.39
C PHE A 165 7.11 -14.39 8.57
N PRO A 166 7.15 -13.82 9.79
CA PRO A 166 7.54 -14.55 10.98
C PRO A 166 6.54 -15.66 11.32
N ARG A 167 7.01 -16.66 12.07
CA ARG A 167 6.21 -17.83 12.46
C ARG A 167 5.38 -17.60 13.71
N ASP A 168 5.77 -16.64 14.55
CA ASP A 168 5.04 -16.24 15.74
C ASP A 168 4.34 -14.88 15.48
N PRO A 169 3.02 -14.77 15.71
CA PRO A 169 2.33 -13.48 15.67
C PRO A 169 2.96 -12.38 16.55
N GLY A 170 3.66 -12.76 17.62
CA GLY A 170 4.34 -11.83 18.52
C GLY A 170 5.58 -11.16 17.91
N ASP A 171 6.16 -11.76 16.87
CA ASP A 171 7.36 -11.27 16.18
C ASP A 171 7.03 -10.35 14.99
N GLU A 172 5.75 -10.21 14.65
CA GLU A 172 5.29 -9.32 13.58
C GLU A 172 5.55 -7.84 13.89
N ASP A 173 5.93 -7.07 12.86
CA ASP A 173 5.91 -5.62 12.97
C ASP A 173 4.47 -5.16 13.27
N PRO A 174 4.24 -4.33 14.31
CA PRO A 174 2.94 -3.70 14.54
C PRO A 174 2.31 -3.06 13.28
N LEU A 175 3.09 -2.53 12.33
CA LEU A 175 2.52 -2.01 11.07
C LEU A 175 1.87 -3.10 10.21
N THR A 176 2.40 -4.33 10.21
CA THR A 176 1.72 -5.46 9.55
C THR A 176 0.32 -5.63 10.14
N TRP A 177 0.18 -5.51 11.47
CA TRP A 177 -1.14 -5.58 12.10
C TRP A 177 -2.03 -4.38 11.79
N VAL A 178 -1.47 -3.17 11.62
CA VAL A 178 -2.20 -1.99 11.14
C VAL A 178 -2.80 -2.25 9.76
N GLU A 179 -1.99 -2.69 8.79
CA GLU A 179 -2.42 -2.94 7.42
C GLU A 179 -3.50 -4.04 7.34
N ARG A 180 -3.29 -5.15 8.05
CA ARG A 180 -4.28 -6.24 8.13
C ARG A 180 -5.60 -5.80 8.77
N ALA A 181 -5.53 -4.99 9.82
CA ALA A 181 -6.73 -4.46 10.47
C ALA A 181 -7.47 -3.48 9.56
N LYS A 182 -6.77 -2.61 8.82
CA LYS A 182 -7.39 -1.74 7.80
C LYS A 182 -8.07 -2.54 6.72
N LEU A 183 -7.40 -3.56 6.16
CA LEU A 183 -7.99 -4.44 5.14
C LEU A 183 -9.26 -5.11 5.67
N ALA A 184 -9.25 -5.56 6.92
CA ALA A 184 -10.40 -6.17 7.57
C ALA A 184 -11.52 -5.19 7.96
N GLY A 185 -11.35 -3.87 7.77
CA GLY A 185 -12.28 -2.83 8.23
C GLY A 185 -12.30 -2.65 9.75
N GLU A 186 -11.29 -3.14 10.46
CA GLU A 186 -11.17 -3.15 11.92
C GLU A 186 -10.43 -1.89 12.41
N ARG A 187 -11.01 -0.70 12.14
CA ARG A 187 -10.39 0.62 12.40
C ARG A 187 -9.83 0.79 13.81
N GLU A 188 -10.57 0.40 14.84
CA GLU A 188 -10.13 0.53 16.23
C GLU A 188 -8.92 -0.34 16.54
N LEU A 189 -8.84 -1.53 15.93
CA LEU A 189 -7.69 -2.41 16.06
C LEU A 189 -6.48 -1.80 15.33
N ALA A 190 -6.67 -1.31 14.11
CA ALA A 190 -5.62 -0.63 13.36
C ALA A 190 -5.05 0.56 14.16
N ARG A 191 -5.92 1.32 14.82
CA ARG A 191 -5.50 2.42 15.69
C ARG A 191 -4.69 1.95 16.89
N ALA A 192 -5.16 0.94 17.61
CA ALA A 192 -4.46 0.41 18.78
C ALA A 192 -3.07 -0.14 18.42
N GLU A 193 -2.95 -0.78 17.26
CA GLU A 193 -1.68 -1.31 16.75
C GLU A 193 -0.73 -0.19 16.32
N LEU A 194 -1.24 0.87 15.71
CA LEU A 194 -0.45 2.06 15.39
C LEU A 194 0.07 2.76 16.64
N ASP A 195 -0.74 2.86 17.69
CA ASP A 195 -0.30 3.40 18.98
C ASP A 195 0.80 2.52 19.60
N ARG A 196 0.65 1.19 19.55
CA ARG A 196 1.69 0.24 19.99
C ARG A 196 2.98 0.41 19.19
N TRP A 197 2.87 0.56 17.87
CA TRP A 197 4.00 0.81 16.98
C TRP A 197 4.75 2.08 17.37
N ALA A 198 4.03 3.19 17.54
CA ALA A 198 4.58 4.51 17.84
C ALA A 198 5.23 4.58 19.23
N LEU A 199 4.63 3.92 20.25
CA LEU A 199 5.14 3.91 21.62
C LEU A 199 6.52 3.23 21.76
N SER A 200 6.87 2.33 20.84
CA SER A 200 8.13 1.58 20.86
C SER A 200 9.31 2.28 20.16
N ARG A 201 9.09 3.46 19.58
CA ARG A 201 10.06 4.13 18.69
C ARG A 201 10.43 5.54 19.14
N SER A 202 11.63 5.96 18.75
CA SER A 202 12.05 7.36 18.85
C SER A 202 11.21 8.23 17.93
N ARG A 203 10.87 9.45 18.36
CA ARG A 203 10.17 10.43 17.52
C ARG A 203 11.13 11.16 16.58
N ASP A 204 11.82 10.40 15.73
CA ASP A 204 12.63 10.91 14.62
C ASP A 204 11.77 11.17 13.37
N ILE A 205 12.36 11.78 12.35
CA ILE A 205 11.65 12.17 11.13
C ILE A 205 11.04 10.97 10.39
N GLY A 206 11.70 9.81 10.38
CA GLY A 206 11.17 8.59 9.77
C GLY A 206 9.92 8.10 10.48
N THR A 207 9.99 8.03 11.81
CA THR A 207 8.87 7.60 12.65
C THR A 207 7.69 8.56 12.56
N LEU A 208 7.94 9.87 12.60
CA LEU A 208 6.91 10.90 12.47
C LEU A 208 6.25 10.88 11.08
N ASN A 209 7.03 10.67 10.01
CA ASN A 209 6.50 10.57 8.66
C ASN A 209 5.58 9.36 8.49
N GLN A 210 5.99 8.20 8.99
CA GLN A 210 5.16 6.99 8.96
C GLN A 210 3.91 7.18 9.82
N LEU A 211 4.05 7.63 11.08
CA LEU A 211 2.90 7.87 11.96
C LEU A 211 1.88 8.83 11.34
N ARG A 212 2.34 9.92 10.74
CA ARG A 212 1.47 10.88 10.03
C ARG A 212 0.72 10.20 8.89
N TYR A 213 1.42 9.41 8.07
CA TYR A 213 0.81 8.70 6.95
C TYR A 213 -0.29 7.75 7.43
N GLU A 214 0.03 6.91 8.41
CA GLU A 214 -0.89 5.94 8.99
C GLU A 214 -2.12 6.60 9.64
N LEU A 215 -1.92 7.67 10.40
CA LEU A 215 -3.01 8.45 10.98
C LEU A 215 -3.90 9.08 9.90
N ALA A 216 -3.31 9.62 8.84
CA ALA A 216 -4.07 10.24 7.76
C ALA A 216 -4.88 9.19 6.97
N ASP A 217 -4.32 7.99 6.77
CA ASP A 217 -5.01 6.87 6.11
C ASP A 217 -6.16 6.32 6.97
N LEU A 218 -5.98 6.30 8.29
CA LEU A 218 -7.07 6.08 9.24
C LEU A 218 -8.04 7.28 9.29
N GLY A 219 -7.80 8.41 8.63
CA GLY A 219 -8.66 9.60 8.70
C GLY A 219 -8.59 10.36 10.04
N GLU A 220 -7.58 10.09 10.87
CA GLU A 220 -7.27 10.82 12.10
C GLU A 220 -6.50 12.12 11.79
N PHE A 221 -7.08 12.95 10.92
CA PHE A 221 -6.39 14.09 10.30
C PHE A 221 -5.87 15.11 11.33
N ALA A 222 -6.61 15.36 12.41
CA ALA A 222 -6.19 16.30 13.46
C ALA A 222 -4.90 15.82 14.17
N GLU A 223 -4.73 14.52 14.34
CA GLU A 223 -3.54 13.95 14.96
C GLU A 223 -2.38 13.79 13.97
N ALA A 224 -2.68 13.43 12.73
CA ALA A 224 -1.72 13.47 11.64
C ALA A 224 -1.13 14.89 11.51
N ALA A 225 -1.95 15.93 11.64
CA ALA A 225 -1.50 17.31 11.58
C ALA A 225 -0.63 17.71 12.79
N ARG A 226 -0.95 17.24 14.00
CA ARG A 226 -0.05 17.41 15.17
C ARG A 226 1.30 16.74 14.94
N THR A 227 1.28 15.50 14.43
CA THR A 227 2.50 14.75 14.08
C THR A 227 3.32 15.48 13.00
N GLN A 228 2.66 16.07 12.00
CA GLN A 228 3.33 16.87 10.99
C GLN A 228 3.98 18.13 11.58
N ARG A 229 3.32 18.82 12.54
CA ARG A 229 3.94 19.97 13.23
C ARG A 229 5.22 19.57 13.97
N GLU A 230 5.24 18.38 14.58
CA GLU A 230 6.43 17.85 15.23
C GLU A 230 7.55 17.48 14.24
N ALA A 231 7.20 17.14 13.00
CA ALA A 231 8.14 16.83 11.94
C ALA A 231 8.78 18.07 11.29
N LEU A 232 8.11 19.24 11.32
CA LEU A 232 8.59 20.47 10.68
C LEU A 232 10.01 20.90 11.06
N PRO A 233 10.46 20.81 12.33
CA PRO A 233 11.83 21.18 12.70
C PRO A 233 12.93 20.33 12.05
N PHE A 234 12.60 19.16 11.49
CA PHE A 234 13.56 18.30 10.79
C PHE A 234 13.73 18.67 9.31
N ALA A 235 13.07 19.72 8.83
CA ALA A 235 13.21 20.17 7.45
C ALA A 235 14.57 20.86 7.23
N ASP A 236 15.39 20.29 6.35
CA ASP A 236 16.78 20.73 6.13
C ASP A 236 16.93 21.79 5.02
N SER A 237 15.87 22.03 4.24
CA SER A 237 15.87 22.99 3.13
C SER A 237 14.59 23.84 3.08
N ASP A 238 14.61 24.91 2.29
CA ASP A 238 13.39 25.67 1.98
C ASP A 238 12.36 24.81 1.25
N TRP A 239 12.81 23.85 0.44
CA TRP A 239 11.95 22.87 -0.22
C TRP A 239 11.24 21.98 0.79
N ASP A 240 11.99 21.37 1.71
CA ASP A 240 11.43 20.47 2.73
C ASP A 240 10.46 21.21 3.65
N ARG A 241 10.79 22.47 4.00
CA ARG A 241 9.89 23.33 4.78
C ARG A 241 8.60 23.63 4.02
N ALA A 242 8.69 24.01 2.75
CA ALA A 242 7.50 24.29 1.93
C ALA A 242 6.63 23.04 1.75
N VAL A 243 7.22 21.88 1.46
CA VAL A 243 6.52 20.59 1.41
C VAL A 243 5.84 20.30 2.75
N GLY A 244 6.57 20.44 3.86
CA GLY A 244 6.06 20.16 5.18
C GLY A 244 4.88 21.05 5.59
N TRP A 245 4.93 22.34 5.26
CA TRP A 245 3.81 23.26 5.49
C TRP A 245 2.61 22.99 4.58
N CYS A 246 2.85 22.62 3.31
CA CYS A 246 1.79 22.25 2.39
C CYS A 246 1.04 21.00 2.88
N VAL A 247 1.78 19.96 3.31
CA VAL A 247 1.21 18.75 3.92
C VAL A 247 0.43 19.10 5.19
N LEU A 248 0.96 19.97 6.06
CA LEU A 248 0.24 20.40 7.26
C LEU A 248 -1.09 21.08 6.91
N ALA A 249 -1.09 22.00 5.94
CA ALA A 249 -2.29 22.68 5.49
C ALA A 249 -3.36 21.70 4.98
N GLN A 250 -2.95 20.69 4.19
CA GLN A 250 -3.85 19.64 3.72
C GLN A 250 -4.49 18.90 4.91
N LEU A 251 -3.70 18.47 5.89
CA LEU A 251 -4.18 17.72 7.04
C LEU A 251 -5.12 18.56 7.93
N GLU A 252 -4.77 19.82 8.20
CA GLU A 252 -5.62 20.76 8.95
C GLU A 252 -6.95 21.02 8.24
N ARG A 253 -6.92 21.16 6.90
CA ARG A 253 -8.13 21.30 6.09
C ARG A 253 -9.00 20.05 6.17
N GLN A 254 -8.42 18.86 6.08
CA GLN A 254 -9.16 17.59 6.20
C GLN A 254 -9.70 17.37 7.63
N ALA A 255 -9.03 17.90 8.65
CA ALA A 255 -9.51 17.92 10.03
C ALA A 255 -10.62 18.95 10.29
N GLY A 256 -10.89 19.85 9.34
CA GLY A 256 -11.88 20.93 9.46
C GLY A 256 -11.36 22.20 10.15
N ASP A 257 -10.09 22.27 10.53
CA ASP A 257 -9.47 23.48 11.07
C ASP A 257 -8.97 24.37 9.93
N HIS A 258 -9.92 25.05 9.29
CA HIS A 258 -9.65 25.90 8.13
C HIS A 258 -8.74 27.09 8.46
N ARG A 259 -8.73 27.57 9.70
CA ARG A 259 -7.87 28.69 10.12
C ARG A 259 -6.42 28.23 10.24
N SER A 260 -6.17 27.13 10.93
CA SER A 260 -4.83 26.53 11.00
C SER A 260 -4.33 26.13 9.60
N ALA A 261 -5.21 25.63 8.74
CA ALA A 261 -4.86 25.34 7.34
C ALA A 261 -4.41 26.60 6.58
N TRP A 262 -5.10 27.73 6.77
CA TRP A 262 -4.74 29.00 6.16
C TRP A 262 -3.37 29.49 6.65
N ASP A 263 -3.14 29.44 7.96
CA ASP A 263 -1.87 29.85 8.54
C ASP A 263 -0.71 28.99 8.01
N ALA A 264 -0.90 27.67 7.92
CA ALA A 264 0.07 26.76 7.32
C ALA A 264 0.35 27.07 5.83
N LEU A 265 -0.67 27.45 5.04
CA LEU A 265 -0.47 27.87 3.65
C LEU A 265 0.32 29.18 3.54
N ARG A 266 0.15 30.11 4.49
CA ARG A 266 0.95 31.33 4.52
C ARG A 266 2.43 31.04 4.79
N GLU A 267 2.71 30.14 5.73
CA GLU A 267 4.08 29.68 6.01
C GLU A 267 4.67 28.89 4.83
N CYS A 268 3.86 28.08 4.13
CA CYS A 268 4.25 27.43 2.89
C CYS A 268 4.67 28.46 1.83
N GLY A 269 3.83 29.48 1.59
CA GLY A 269 4.11 30.56 0.64
C GLY A 269 5.38 31.36 0.98
N ALA A 270 5.68 31.54 2.27
CA ALA A 270 6.90 32.18 2.73
C ALA A 270 8.14 31.30 2.47
N ALA A 271 8.08 30.00 2.80
CA ALA A 271 9.16 29.05 2.54
C ALA A 271 9.45 28.91 1.02
N LEU A 272 8.41 28.92 0.18
CA LEU A 272 8.55 28.87 -1.27
C LEU A 272 9.37 30.03 -1.86
N GLN A 273 9.45 31.19 -1.20
CA GLN A 273 10.30 32.29 -1.69
C GLN A 273 11.80 31.95 -1.68
N GLY A 274 12.22 30.98 -0.86
CA GLY A 274 13.59 30.45 -0.85
C GLY A 274 13.86 29.36 -1.88
N VAL A 275 12.83 28.86 -2.56
CA VAL A 275 12.94 27.77 -3.55
C VAL A 275 13.07 28.34 -4.96
N ALA A 276 14.16 28.03 -5.65
CA ALA A 276 14.33 28.40 -7.06
C ALA A 276 13.26 27.73 -7.93
N ASP A 277 12.71 28.50 -8.88
CA ASP A 277 11.74 28.01 -9.90
C ASP A 277 10.52 27.26 -9.34
N TRP A 278 10.14 27.55 -8.08
CA TRP A 278 9.05 26.84 -7.39
C TRP A 278 7.71 26.88 -8.13
N ARG A 279 7.52 27.90 -8.97
CA ARG A 279 6.33 28.09 -9.82
C ARG A 279 6.26 27.12 -11.00
N GLU A 280 7.38 26.58 -11.44
CA GLU A 280 7.45 25.69 -12.62
C GLU A 280 7.36 24.20 -12.24
N VAL A 281 7.63 23.88 -10.99
CA VAL A 281 7.65 22.51 -10.44
C VAL A 281 6.34 22.13 -9.76
N GLY A 282 6.17 20.84 -9.45
CA GLY A 282 4.93 20.29 -8.88
C GLY A 282 4.45 21.02 -7.62
N LEU A 283 5.39 21.39 -6.75
CA LEU A 283 5.10 22.01 -5.46
C LEU A 283 4.31 23.34 -5.57
N GLY A 284 4.62 24.19 -6.55
CA GLY A 284 3.85 25.42 -6.77
C GLY A 284 2.40 25.15 -7.21
N ARG A 285 2.18 24.08 -7.98
CA ARG A 285 0.84 23.64 -8.40
C ARG A 285 0.06 23.08 -7.22
N ASP A 286 0.71 22.30 -6.36
CA ASP A 286 0.11 21.75 -5.14
C ASP A 286 -0.26 22.85 -4.14
N PHE A 287 0.59 23.86 -3.97
CA PHE A 287 0.28 25.02 -3.15
C PHE A 287 -0.97 25.76 -3.63
N VAL A 288 -1.06 26.07 -4.94
CA VAL A 288 -2.24 26.71 -5.53
C VAL A 288 -3.48 25.83 -5.42
N LYS A 289 -3.34 24.52 -5.61
CA LYS A 289 -4.41 23.54 -5.43
C LYS A 289 -4.99 23.62 -4.01
N GLU A 290 -4.15 23.56 -2.99
CA GLU A 290 -4.59 23.56 -1.59
C GLU A 290 -5.25 24.89 -1.19
N LEU A 291 -4.81 26.02 -1.74
CA LEU A 291 -5.52 27.30 -1.58
C LEU A 291 -6.96 27.23 -2.11
N TYR A 292 -7.15 26.71 -3.33
CA TYR A 292 -8.51 26.58 -3.89
C TYR A 292 -9.36 25.58 -3.12
N LEU A 293 -8.78 24.43 -2.72
CA LEU A 293 -9.50 23.44 -1.92
C LEU A 293 -9.95 24.02 -0.57
N LEU A 294 -9.07 24.78 0.11
CA LEU A 294 -9.43 25.46 1.36
C LEU A 294 -10.53 26.50 1.15
N ALA A 295 -10.42 27.32 0.11
CA ALA A 295 -11.47 28.29 -0.24
C ALA A 295 -12.83 27.63 -0.51
N GLY A 296 -12.84 26.42 -1.08
CA GLY A 296 -14.06 25.64 -1.35
C GLY A 296 -14.77 25.12 -0.10
N VAL A 297 -14.08 24.98 1.03
CA VAL A 297 -14.65 24.37 2.26
C VAL A 297 -14.74 25.34 3.44
N ALA A 298 -13.93 26.38 3.47
CA ALA A 298 -13.88 27.36 4.55
C ALA A 298 -15.19 28.16 4.74
N GLU A 299 -15.33 28.77 5.92
CA GLU A 299 -16.38 29.76 6.19
C GLU A 299 -16.21 30.99 5.29
N ILE A 300 -17.32 31.63 4.90
CA ILE A 300 -17.36 32.61 3.79
C ILE A 300 -16.34 33.75 3.90
N GLY A 301 -16.06 34.24 5.11
CA GLY A 301 -15.10 35.32 5.34
C GLY A 301 -13.68 34.88 5.00
N LEU A 302 -13.26 33.72 5.50
CA LEU A 302 -11.97 33.13 5.21
C LEU A 302 -11.90 32.64 3.75
N ALA A 303 -12.97 32.01 3.25
CA ALA A 303 -13.05 31.50 1.89
C ALA A 303 -12.73 32.58 0.85
N ARG A 304 -13.30 33.79 1.00
CA ARG A 304 -13.03 34.92 0.10
C ARG A 304 -11.58 35.42 0.17
N GLU A 305 -10.99 35.44 1.36
CA GLU A 305 -9.58 35.83 1.56
C GLU A 305 -8.64 34.82 0.88
N VAL A 306 -8.83 33.53 1.16
CA VAL A 306 -8.04 32.43 0.59
C VAL A 306 -8.21 32.36 -0.92
N PHE A 307 -9.44 32.52 -1.43
CA PHE A 307 -9.71 32.52 -2.87
C PHE A 307 -8.99 33.66 -3.59
N ALA A 308 -8.95 34.85 -2.99
CA ALA A 308 -8.23 35.99 -3.55
C ALA A 308 -6.72 35.74 -3.59
N GLU A 309 -6.14 35.06 -2.59
CA GLU A 309 -4.75 34.61 -2.64
C GLU A 309 -4.53 33.54 -3.72
N ALA A 310 -5.40 32.53 -3.78
CA ALA A 310 -5.35 31.49 -4.81
C ALA A 310 -5.31 32.09 -6.22
N GLN A 311 -6.16 33.08 -6.50
CA GLN A 311 -6.18 33.79 -7.78
C GLN A 311 -4.92 34.61 -8.05
N ARG A 312 -4.27 35.17 -7.03
CA ARG A 312 -2.99 35.87 -7.22
C ARG A 312 -1.91 34.87 -7.61
N GLN A 313 -1.75 33.81 -6.83
CA GLN A 313 -0.70 32.81 -7.04
C GLN A 313 -0.89 32.04 -8.36
N ALA A 314 -2.14 31.71 -8.72
CA ALA A 314 -2.46 31.01 -9.96
C ALA A 314 -2.08 31.77 -11.24
N ARG A 315 -1.93 33.10 -11.19
CA ARG A 315 -1.47 33.89 -12.37
C ARG A 315 0.00 33.66 -12.69
N ASP A 316 0.78 33.32 -11.68
CA ASP A 316 2.23 33.20 -11.78
C ASP A 316 2.68 31.72 -11.88
N VAL A 317 1.77 30.76 -11.67
CA VAL A 317 2.04 29.31 -11.76
C VAL A 317 1.49 28.75 -13.07
N PRO A 318 2.33 28.48 -14.09
CA PRO A 318 1.87 27.98 -15.37
C PRO A 318 1.46 26.49 -15.33
N GLY A 319 0.54 26.13 -16.24
CA GLY A 319 0.18 24.73 -16.48
C GLY A 319 -0.55 24.08 -15.31
N LEU A 320 -1.51 24.78 -14.69
CA LEU A 320 -2.37 24.19 -13.67
C LEU A 320 -3.16 23.01 -14.26
N PRO A 321 -3.12 21.82 -13.63
CA PRO A 321 -3.79 20.65 -14.17
C PRO A 321 -5.32 20.77 -14.01
N PRO A 322 -6.11 19.99 -14.78
CA PRO A 322 -7.57 20.07 -14.76
C PRO A 322 -8.21 19.96 -13.37
N VAL A 323 -7.62 19.14 -12.48
CA VAL A 323 -8.08 18.99 -11.09
C VAL A 323 -8.01 20.31 -10.29
N VAL A 324 -6.99 21.15 -10.54
CA VAL A 324 -6.86 22.45 -9.87
C VAL A 324 -7.87 23.45 -10.44
N LEU A 325 -8.08 23.42 -11.76
CA LEU A 325 -9.09 24.26 -12.40
C LEU A 325 -10.51 23.93 -11.94
N GLN A 326 -10.81 22.65 -11.70
CA GLN A 326 -12.07 22.22 -11.11
C GLN A 326 -12.23 22.76 -9.69
N ALA A 327 -11.22 22.59 -8.83
CA ALA A 327 -11.24 23.15 -7.46
C ALA A 327 -11.42 24.68 -7.47
N ALA A 328 -10.80 25.38 -8.43
CA ALA A 328 -10.97 26.82 -8.60
C ALA A 328 -12.41 27.20 -8.99
N ALA A 329 -13.04 26.44 -9.88
CA ALA A 329 -14.43 26.67 -10.29
C ALA A 329 -15.40 26.46 -9.11
N ASP A 330 -15.21 25.38 -8.34
CA ASP A 330 -16.03 25.06 -7.17
C ASP A 330 -15.90 26.13 -6.08
N ALA A 331 -14.66 26.56 -5.78
CA ALA A 331 -14.40 27.64 -4.84
C ALA A 331 -15.02 28.98 -5.30
N ALA A 332 -14.94 29.29 -6.61
CA ALA A 332 -15.50 30.51 -7.17
C ALA A 332 -17.04 30.57 -7.04
N GLN A 333 -17.73 29.45 -7.17
CA GLN A 333 -19.19 29.38 -6.99
C GLN A 333 -19.59 29.70 -5.54
N ARG A 334 -18.80 29.20 -4.57
CA ARG A 334 -19.05 29.42 -3.14
C ARG A 334 -18.72 30.84 -2.67
N CYS A 335 -17.71 31.47 -3.27
CA CYS A 335 -17.22 32.78 -2.81
C CYS A 335 -18.00 33.98 -3.38
N ARG A 336 -18.89 33.77 -4.36
CA ARG A 336 -19.88 34.75 -4.82
C ARG A 336 -20.87 35.01 -3.70
#